data_AF-A0A7J4JEH4-F1
#
_entry.id   AF-A0A7J4JEH4-F1
#
_cell.length_a   1.000
_cell.length_b   1.000
_cell.length_c   1.000
_cell.angle_alpha   90.00
_cell.angle_beta   90.00
_cell.angle_gamma   90.00
#
_symmetry.space_group_name_H-M   'P 1'
#
loop_
_entity.id
_entity.type
_entity.pdbx_description
1 polymer ?
#
loop_
_entity_poly.entity_id
_entity_poly.type
_entity_poly.pdbx_seq_one_letter_code
_entity_poly.pdbx_strand_id
1 'polypeptide(L)' 'MHGIRGVNWSEETRCLLEDRIKRLKLLQELDELTKHSSLTEEDVIEIGRKIKAGVARRHGIRV' A
#
# COMPACT_ATOMS: atom_id res chain seq x y z
N MET A 1 -36.05 12.21 -4.36
CA MET A 1 -34.79 11.45 -4.33
C MET A 1 -35.07 10.06 -4.88
N HIS A 2 -34.57 9.72 -6.07
CA HIS A 2 -34.67 8.35 -6.59
C HIS A 2 -33.70 7.47 -5.79
N GLY A 3 -34.20 6.83 -4.73
CA GLY A 3 -33.46 5.80 -4.03
C GLY A 3 -33.09 4.69 -5.02
N ILE A 4 -31.82 4.31 -5.04
CA ILE A 4 -31.25 3.30 -5.92
C ILE A 4 -31.87 1.94 -5.56
N ARG A 5 -33.06 1.68 -6.10
CA ARG A 5 -33.80 0.43 -5.88
C ARG A 5 -33.11 -0.67 -6.68
N GLY A 6 -32.58 -1.67 -5.98
CA GLY A 6 -31.87 -2.81 -6.58
C GLY A 6 -30.47 -3.03 -6.04
N VAL A 7 -29.91 -2.09 -5.28
CA VAL A 7 -28.60 -2.28 -4.62
C VAL A 7 -28.78 -3.10 -3.35
N ASN A 8 -28.11 -4.25 -3.28
CA ASN A 8 -28.00 -5.01 -2.04
C ASN A 8 -26.95 -4.34 -1.15
N TRP A 9 -27.38 -3.33 -0.41
CA TRP A 9 -26.52 -2.55 0.48
C TRP A 9 -25.76 -3.39 1.50
N SER A 10 -26.30 -4.56 1.89
CA SER A 10 -25.60 -5.47 2.80
C SER A 10 -24.39 -6.14 2.16
N GLU A 11 -24.46 -6.46 0.87
CA GLU A 11 -23.35 -7.02 0.09
C GLU A 11 -22.29 -5.95 -0.20
N GLU A 12 -22.71 -4.77 -0.67
CA GLU A 12 -21.80 -3.65 -0.92
C GLU A 12 -21.03 -3.24 0.34
N THR A 13 -21.74 -3.19 1.48
CA THR A 13 -21.12 -2.90 2.77
C THR A 13 -20.13 -4.01 3.17
N ARG A 14 -20.46 -5.28 2.91
CA ARG A 14 -19.58 -6.42 3.21
C ARG A 14 -18.30 -6.37 2.37
N CYS A 15 -18.40 -6.11 1.06
CA CYS A 15 -17.24 -5.95 0.19
C CYS A 15 -16.34 -4.79 0.63
N LEU A 16 -16.94 -3.63 0.93
CA LEU A 16 -16.20 -2.46 1.38
C LEU A 16 -15.49 -2.70 2.73
N LEU A 17 -16.15 -3.40 3.66
CA LEU A 17 -15.56 -3.78 4.93
C LEU A 17 -14.44 -4.81 4.76
N GLU A 18 -14.63 -5.82 3.92
CA GLU A 18 -13.58 -6.81 3.62
C GLU A 18 -12.31 -6.15 3.10
N ASP A 19 -12.44 -5.25 2.12
CA ASP A 19 -11.29 -4.55 1.54
C ASP A 19 -10.58 -3.66 2.56
N ARG A 20 -11.34 -2.98 3.42
CA ARG A 20 -10.76 -2.21 4.52
C ARG A 20 -10.04 -3.09 5.53
N ILE A 21 -10.63 -4.22 5.92
CA ILE A 21 -10.04 -5.17 6.86
C ILE A 21 -8.76 -5.77 6.26
N LYS A 22 -8.76 -6.16 4.99
CA LYS A 22 -7.58 -6.67 4.29
C LYS A 22 -6.44 -5.63 4.29
N ARG A 23 -6.75 -4.36 4.01
CA ARG A 23 -5.77 -3.27 4.08
C ARG A 23 -5.22 -3.05 5.49
N LEU A 24 -6.07 -3.07 6.50
CA LEU A 24 -5.66 -2.91 7.90
C LEU A 24 -4.76 -4.05 8.36
N LYS A 25 -5.09 -5.30 8.01
CA LYS A 25 -4.23 -6.45 8.30
C LYS A 25 -2.86 -6.32 7.65
N LEU A 26 -2.81 -5.93 6.38
CA LEU A 26 -1.54 -5.70 5.69
C LEU A 26 -0.69 -4.63 6.38
N LEU A 27 -1.29 -3.51 6.78
CA LEU A 27 -0.58 -2.46 7.50
C LEU A 27 -0.06 -2.96 8.85
N GLN A 28 -0.85 -3.74 9.57
CA GLN A 28 -0.45 -4.32 10.85
C GLN A 28 0.69 -5.34 10.69
N GLU A 29 0.68 -6.14 9.63
CA GLU A 29 1.77 -7.05 9.28
C GLU A 29 3.05 -6.28 8.92
N LEU A 30 2.93 -5.19 8.17
CA LEU A 30 4.07 -4.32 7.85
C LEU A 30 4.64 -3.65 9.10
N ASP A 31 3.79 -3.16 10.00
CA ASP A 31 4.21 -2.59 11.28
C ASP A 31 4.96 -3.63 12.13
N GLU A 32 4.47 -4.86 12.22
CA GLU A 32 5.15 -5.92 12.98
C GLU A 32 6.47 -6.36 12.33
N LEU A 33 6.54 -6.43 11.00
CA LEU A 33 7.77 -6.72 10.26
C LEU A 33 8.83 -5.62 10.42
N THR A 34 8.38 -4.37 10.53
CA THR A 34 9.26 -3.19 10.62
C THR A 34 9.52 -2.72 12.05
N LYS A 35 8.85 -3.31 13.05
CA LYS A 35 8.93 -2.98 14.48
C LYS A 35 10.34 -2.99 15.06
N HIS A 36 11.23 -3.79 14.47
CA HIS A 36 12.64 -3.87 14.86
C HIS A 36 13.59 -3.29 13.80
N SER A 37 13.06 -2.83 12.66
CA SER A 37 13.85 -2.13 11.65
C SER A 37 13.90 -0.64 11.99
N SER A 38 14.94 -0.23 12.72
CA SER A 38 15.29 1.18 12.82
C SER A 38 15.99 1.57 11.53
N LEU A 39 15.25 2.09 10.55
CA LEU A 39 15.84 2.67 9.35
C LEU A 39 16.54 3.97 9.73
N THR A 40 17.85 4.01 9.50
CA THR A 40 18.61 5.26 9.61
C THR A 40 18.35 6.13 8.38
N GLU A 41 18.67 7.42 8.48
CA GLU A 41 18.52 8.35 7.37
C GLU A 41 19.41 7.92 6.18
N GLU A 42 20.59 7.39 6.48
CA GLU A 42 21.51 6.79 5.52
C GLU A 42 20.89 5.59 4.78
N ASP A 43 20.22 4.68 5.50
CA ASP A 43 19.55 3.52 4.91
C ASP A 43 18.43 3.96 3.94
N VAL A 44 17.66 4.98 4.33
CA VAL A 44 16.60 5.55 3.47
C VAL A 44 17.17 6.14 2.19
N ILE A 45 18.29 6.88 2.29
CA ILE A 45 18.97 7.46 1.13
C ILE A 45 19.52 6.36 0.21
N GLU A 46 20.12 5.31 0.78
CA GLU A 46 20.66 4.19 0.00
C GLU A 46 19.56 3.43 -0.75
N ILE A 47 18.45 3.11 -0.06
CA ILE A 47 17.28 2.47 -0.66
C ILE A 47 16.70 3.36 -1.77
N GLY A 48 16.57 4.67 -1.52
CA GLY A 48 16.10 5.63 -2.52
C GLY A 48 16.95 5.66 -3.78
N ARG A 49 18.28 5.63 -3.64
CA ARG A 49 19.22 5.55 -4.79
C ARG A 49 19.05 4.24 -5.57
N LYS A 50 18.91 3.10 -4.88
CA LYS A 50 18.68 1.79 -5.50
C LYS A 50 17.37 1.75 -6.28
N ILE A 51 16.28 2.28 -5.71
CA ILE A 51 14.98 2.38 -6.38
C ILE A 51 15.08 3.28 -7.62
N LYS A 52 15.67 4.48 -7.49
CA LYS A 52 15.86 5.41 -8.60
C LYS A 52 16.63 4.75 -9.75
N ALA A 53 17.72 4.06 -9.45
CA ALA A 53 18.51 3.34 -10.44
C ALA A 53 17.71 2.23 -11.13
N GLY A 54 16.91 1.47 -10.38
CA GLY A 54 16.06 0.41 -10.94
C GLY A 54 14.94 0.95 -11.85
N VAL A 55 14.24 2.01 -11.42
CA VAL A 55 13.21 2.69 -12.22
C VAL A 55 13.81 3.28 -13.48
N ALA A 56 14.93 3.97 -13.37
CA ALA A 56 15.61 4.57 -14.51
C ALA A 56 16.04 3.52 -15.55
N ARG A 57 16.61 2.38 -15.12
CA ARG A 57 16.90 1.25 -16.01
C ARG A 57 15.66 0.74 -16.74
N ARG A 58 14.54 0.57 -16.02
CA ARG A 58 13.27 0.11 -16.61
C ARG A 58 12.71 1.07 -17.66
N HIS A 59 12.94 2.38 -17.49
CA HIS A 59 12.43 3.41 -18.39
C HIS A 59 13.48 3.94 -19.38
N GLY A 60 14.66 3.31 -19.46
CA GLY A 60 15.75 3.75 -20.36
C GLY A 60 16.36 5.11 -20.01
N ILE A 61 16.12 5.61 -18.80
CA ILE A 61 16.65 6.89 -18.31
C ILE A 61 18.03 6.62 -17.72
N ARG A 62 19.03 7.43 -18.09
CA ARG A 62 20.37 7.38 -17.50
C ARG A 62 20.37 8.23 -16.23
N VAL A 63 20.74 7.63 -15.10
CA VAL A 63 20.79 8.26 -13.76
C VAL A 63 22.16 8.13 -13.13
#